data_AF-A0A8H3LVP9-F1
#
_entry.id   AF-A0A8H3LVP9-F1
#
_cell.length_a   1.000
_cell.length_b   1.000
_cell.length_c   1.000
_cell.angle_alpha   90.00
_cell.angle_beta   90.00
_cell.angle_gamma   90.00
#
_symmetry.space_group_name_H-M   'P 1'
#
loop_
_entity.id
_entity.type
_entity.pdbx_description
1 polymer ?
#
loop_
_entity_poly.entity_id
_entity_poly.type
_entity_poly.pdbx_seq_one_letter_code
_entity_poly.pdbx_strand_id
1 'polypeptide(L)'
;MESKAVDSLLNYENVKLYAAESFEVKQYSDAIKSYQLADKKSNLTLYILNTTQNVVIQLGLLAGCLLCASRIRRGEMSVGDFVMYLTYIIQLYGPLNWFGNYYRVIQKNFVDMEKMLDLLQELPEVKDLPHAESLTVQKGEVIFDNVSFHYDPRVPTLKNISFTIPSGSTVALVGPSGGGKSTIFRLLFRFYDVQNGRILVDGQDIRHVRQRDLRSCIGIVPQDTVLFNDTIRYNIRYGKIGATDKEVEEAAEAAQIHDKILGFPDGYDTKVGERGLRLSGGEKQRVAIARTLLKNPQIVLLDEATSALDTHTERHIQKSLRRMTANRTTLIIAHRLSTIVHADQILVLQGGEIVERGSHLELMQMEGVYHKLWNKQLKNHEKMKREAENKQRLATTTATTVTSIPTAASTSNIVNRFKKDDAEPNINILGHGISPNESQNGSTSFAEEEGADGDDERQTTTAHESSDDGEEIEEIEEIH
;
A
#
# COMPACT_ATOMS: atom_id res chain seq x y z
N MET A 1 9.18 -3.85 19.41
CA MET A 1 10.36 -4.58 18.90
C MET A 1 10.29 -4.68 17.39
N GLU A 2 9.25 -5.33 16.84
CA GLU A 2 9.06 -5.49 15.39
C GLU A 2 9.10 -4.18 14.60
N SER A 3 8.39 -3.14 15.05
CA SER A 3 8.39 -1.83 14.39
C SER A 3 9.80 -1.21 14.24
N LYS A 4 10.70 -1.35 15.24
CA LYS A 4 12.06 -0.81 15.14
C LYS A 4 12.96 -1.62 14.20
N ALA A 5 12.82 -2.95 14.22
CA ALA A 5 13.59 -3.81 13.31
C ALA A 5 13.15 -3.59 11.86
N VAL A 6 11.85 -3.54 11.62
CA VAL A 6 11.27 -3.29 10.29
C VAL A 6 11.71 -1.92 9.78
N ASP A 7 11.65 -0.87 10.60
CA ASP A 7 12.06 0.48 10.20
C ASP A 7 13.56 0.57 9.85
N SER A 8 14.43 -0.08 10.63
CA SER A 8 15.87 -0.14 10.38
C SER A 8 16.20 -0.89 9.08
N LEU A 9 15.48 -2.00 8.81
CA LEU A 9 15.66 -2.80 7.59
C LEU A 9 15.11 -2.10 6.34
N LEU A 10 13.95 -1.45 6.44
CA LEU A 10 13.38 -0.67 5.34
C LEU A 10 14.31 0.50 4.97
N ASN A 11 15.01 1.07 5.95
CA ASN A 11 15.94 2.17 5.77
C ASN A 11 17.41 1.74 5.67
N TYR A 12 17.68 0.49 5.26
CA TYR A 12 19.05 -0.07 5.18
C TYR A 12 20.05 0.87 4.47
N GLU A 13 19.65 1.46 3.34
CA GLU A 13 20.52 2.40 2.60
C GLU A 13 20.91 3.60 3.46
N ASN A 14 19.96 4.23 4.16
CA ASN A 14 20.25 5.35 5.06
C ASN A 14 21.17 4.91 6.21
N VAL A 15 20.90 3.76 6.82
CA VAL A 15 21.75 3.23 7.90
C VAL A 15 23.19 3.05 7.42
N LYS A 16 23.38 2.56 6.19
CA LYS A 16 24.71 2.42 5.57
C LYS A 16 25.34 3.75 5.18
N LEU A 17 24.59 4.68 4.60
CA LEU A 17 25.07 5.99 4.18
C LEU A 17 25.65 6.79 5.35
N TYR A 18 25.09 6.64 6.54
CA TYR A 18 25.53 7.33 7.75
C TYR A 18 26.40 6.46 8.68
N ALA A 19 26.80 5.25 8.25
CA ALA A 19 27.56 4.30 9.08
C ALA A 19 26.96 4.09 10.49
N ALA A 20 25.63 4.03 10.55
CA ALA A 20 24.85 3.99 11.79
C ALA A 20 24.54 2.56 12.27
N GLU A 21 25.20 1.52 11.72
CA GLU A 21 24.85 0.13 12.01
C GLU A 21 24.99 -0.21 13.48
N SER A 22 26.08 0.23 14.12
CA SER A 22 26.32 -0.03 15.54
C SER A 22 25.28 0.64 16.45
N PHE A 23 24.81 1.83 16.06
CA PHE A 23 23.77 2.56 16.77
C PHE A 23 22.42 1.84 16.67
N GLU A 24 22.03 1.41 15.47
CA GLU A 24 20.80 0.67 15.24
C GLU A 24 20.79 -0.69 15.94
N VAL A 25 21.90 -1.44 15.87
CA VAL A 25 22.07 -2.72 16.59
C VAL A 25 21.93 -2.52 18.10
N LYS A 26 22.50 -1.45 18.65
CA LYS A 26 22.38 -1.13 20.08
C LYS A 26 20.94 -0.78 20.46
N GLN A 27 20.28 0.08 19.70
CA GLN A 27 18.87 0.43 19.90
C GLN A 27 17.96 -0.81 19.87
N TYR A 28 18.21 -1.71 18.93
CA TYR A 28 17.48 -2.96 18.83
C TYR A 28 17.77 -3.90 20.00
N SER A 29 19.04 -4.04 20.41
CA SER A 29 19.43 -4.82 21.58
C SER A 29 18.76 -4.34 22.87
N ASP A 30 18.70 -3.02 23.08
CA ASP A 30 18.06 -2.45 24.26
C ASP A 30 16.52 -2.65 24.24
N ALA A 31 15.91 -2.57 23.05
CA ALA A 31 14.51 -2.93 22.86
C ALA A 31 14.25 -4.43 23.13
N ILE A 32 15.16 -5.31 22.70
CA ILE A 32 15.07 -6.75 23.01
C ILE A 32 15.19 -6.99 24.51
N LYS A 33 16.16 -6.37 25.20
CA LYS A 33 16.35 -6.56 26.64
C LYS A 33 15.11 -6.16 27.43
N SER A 34 14.53 -5.00 27.12
CA SER A 34 13.29 -4.56 27.76
C SER A 34 12.12 -5.51 27.50
N TYR A 35 11.98 -6.01 26.26
CA TYR A 35 10.99 -7.05 25.93
C TYR A 35 11.24 -8.34 26.72
N GLN A 36 12.47 -8.84 26.76
CA GLN A 36 12.84 -10.05 27.49
C GLN A 36 12.58 -9.93 29.00
N LEU A 37 12.81 -8.76 29.59
CA LEU A 37 12.49 -8.52 31.01
C LEU A 37 10.98 -8.58 31.26
N ALA A 38 10.17 -7.99 30.38
CA ALA A 38 8.72 -8.07 30.47
C ALA A 38 8.20 -9.50 30.25
N ASP A 39 8.73 -10.20 29.24
CA ASP A 39 8.36 -11.58 28.92
C ASP A 39 8.74 -12.55 30.06
N LYS A 40 9.95 -12.42 30.62
CA LYS A 40 10.35 -13.18 31.81
C LYS A 40 9.41 -12.95 32.98
N LYS A 41 8.99 -11.71 33.24
CA LYS A 41 8.03 -11.40 34.30
C LYS A 41 6.66 -12.04 34.03
N SER A 42 6.20 -12.01 32.79
CA SER A 42 4.94 -12.65 32.36
C SER A 42 4.99 -14.16 32.55
N ASN A 43 6.03 -14.82 32.02
CA ASN A 43 6.23 -16.26 32.13
C ASN A 43 6.45 -16.72 33.58
N LEU A 44 7.20 -15.96 34.38
CA LEU A 44 7.36 -16.25 35.80
C LEU A 44 6.02 -16.24 36.54
N THR A 45 5.16 -15.25 36.25
CA THR A 45 3.82 -15.18 36.84
C THR A 45 2.97 -16.40 36.45
N LEU A 46 3.08 -16.86 35.20
CA LEU A 46 2.41 -18.07 34.72
C LEU A 46 2.94 -19.34 35.41
N TYR A 47 4.26 -19.46 35.58
CA TYR A 47 4.86 -20.60 36.28
C TYR A 47 4.48 -20.63 37.76
N ILE A 48 4.44 -19.47 38.42
CA ILE A 48 3.97 -19.35 39.81
C ILE A 48 2.51 -19.79 39.91
N LEU A 49 1.65 -19.35 38.98
CA LEU A 49 0.24 -19.76 38.92
C LEU A 49 0.12 -21.29 38.78
N ASN A 50 0.77 -21.87 37.76
CA ASN A 50 0.73 -23.32 37.50
C ASN A 50 1.31 -24.14 38.67
N THR A 51 2.40 -23.69 39.29
CA THR A 51 3.02 -24.37 40.43
C THR A 51 2.09 -24.32 41.65
N THR A 52 1.51 -23.15 41.93
CA THR A 52 0.55 -22.99 43.04
C THR A 52 -0.67 -23.89 42.84
N GLN A 53 -1.22 -23.91 41.62
CA GLN A 53 -2.33 -24.79 41.26
C GLN A 53 -1.97 -26.28 41.47
N ASN A 54 -0.81 -26.71 40.97
CA ASN A 54 -0.34 -28.08 41.17
C ASN A 54 -0.17 -28.44 42.65
N VAL A 55 0.39 -27.54 43.47
CA VAL A 55 0.55 -27.78 44.91
C VAL A 55 -0.80 -27.96 45.60
N VAL A 56 -1.78 -27.09 45.30
CA VAL A 56 -3.13 -27.19 45.86
C VAL A 56 -3.81 -28.50 45.45
N ILE A 57 -3.71 -28.87 44.18
CA ILE A 57 -4.26 -30.12 43.64
C ILE A 57 -3.63 -31.35 44.30
N GLN A 58 -2.30 -31.38 44.40
CA GLN A 58 -1.58 -32.51 44.98
C GLN A 58 -1.87 -32.66 46.49
N LEU A 59 -1.96 -31.54 47.22
CA LEU A 59 -2.36 -31.56 48.62
C LEU A 59 -3.81 -32.05 48.80
N GLY A 60 -4.73 -31.61 47.94
CA GLY A 60 -6.12 -32.08 47.93
C GLY A 60 -6.24 -33.57 47.62
N LEU A 61 -5.50 -34.05 46.61
CA LEU A 61 -5.45 -35.46 46.25
C LEU A 61 -4.88 -36.29 47.41
N LEU A 62 -3.77 -35.87 48.01
CA LEU A 62 -3.15 -36.53 49.16
C LEU A 62 -4.12 -36.62 50.34
N ALA A 63 -4.76 -35.51 50.70
CA ALA A 63 -5.74 -35.47 51.79
C ALA A 63 -6.92 -36.40 51.53
N GLY A 64 -7.47 -36.39 50.32
CA GLY A 64 -8.58 -37.27 49.95
C GLY A 64 -8.19 -38.75 49.91
N CYS A 65 -6.98 -39.08 49.44
CA CYS A 65 -6.45 -40.43 49.50
C CYS A 65 -6.28 -40.91 50.94
N LEU A 66 -5.77 -40.08 51.85
CA LEU A 66 -5.64 -40.40 53.28
C LEU A 66 -7.02 -40.62 53.94
N LEU A 67 -8.02 -39.80 53.59
CA LEU A 67 -9.40 -39.97 54.08
C LEU A 67 -10.03 -41.26 53.57
N CYS A 68 -9.89 -41.57 52.29
CA CYS A 68 -10.38 -42.83 51.72
C CYS A 68 -9.69 -44.04 52.36
N ALA A 69 -8.37 -44.01 52.52
CA ALA A 69 -7.62 -45.06 53.19
C ALA A 69 -8.09 -45.27 54.65
N SER A 70 -8.36 -44.19 55.39
CA SER A 70 -8.90 -44.25 56.75
C SER A 70 -10.32 -44.83 56.82
N ARG A 71 -11.17 -44.56 55.82
CA ARG A 71 -12.53 -45.13 55.72
C ARG A 71 -12.54 -46.60 55.32
N ILE A 72 -11.66 -47.01 54.41
CA ILE A 72 -11.47 -48.42 54.03
C ILE A 72 -11.02 -49.23 55.25
N ARG A 73 -10.06 -48.71 56.04
CA ARG A 73 -9.62 -49.35 57.28
C ARG A 73 -10.75 -49.55 58.30
N ARG A 74 -11.75 -48.66 58.30
CA ARG A 74 -12.94 -48.74 59.17
C ARG A 74 -14.06 -49.61 58.60
N GLY A 75 -13.91 -50.14 57.38
CA GLY A 75 -14.93 -50.95 56.70
C GLY A 75 -16.08 -50.14 56.08
N GLU A 76 -15.96 -48.81 56.02
CA GLU A 76 -17.01 -47.91 55.50
C GLU A 76 -17.00 -47.81 53.96
N MET A 77 -15.91 -48.20 53.29
CA MET A 77 -15.70 -48.10 51.84
C MET A 77 -14.95 -49.32 51.29
N SER A 78 -15.20 -49.67 50.03
CA SER A 78 -14.49 -50.72 49.31
C SER A 78 -13.21 -50.19 48.61
N VAL A 79 -12.36 -51.12 48.16
CA VAL A 79 -11.18 -50.79 47.34
C VAL A 79 -11.60 -50.25 45.96
N GLY A 80 -12.76 -50.68 45.44
CA GLY A 80 -13.32 -50.14 44.19
C GLY A 80 -13.70 -48.67 44.29
N ASP A 81 -14.24 -48.26 45.45
CA ASP A 81 -14.63 -46.86 45.69
C ASP A 81 -13.42 -45.92 45.72
N PHE A 82 -12.24 -46.41 46.13
CA PHE A 82 -10.99 -45.65 46.07
C PHE A 82 -10.55 -45.38 44.63
N VAL A 83 -10.63 -46.40 43.76
CA VAL A 83 -10.29 -46.25 42.34
C VAL A 83 -11.28 -45.29 41.68
N MET A 84 -12.58 -45.40 41.99
CA MET A 84 -13.60 -44.47 41.50
C MET A 84 -13.33 -43.02 41.93
N TYR A 85 -12.97 -42.80 43.19
CA TYR A 85 -12.57 -41.48 43.69
C TYR A 85 -11.38 -40.92 42.90
N LEU A 86 -10.33 -41.72 42.70
CA LEU A 86 -9.13 -41.32 41.97
C LEU A 86 -9.47 -40.95 40.51
N THR A 87 -10.29 -41.74 39.84
CA THR A 87 -10.74 -41.49 38.47
C THR A 87 -11.54 -40.19 38.36
N TYR A 88 -12.51 -39.96 39.24
CA TYR A 88 -13.35 -38.75 39.21
C TYR A 88 -12.57 -37.48 39.51
N ILE A 89 -11.61 -37.54 40.44
CA ILE A 89 -10.76 -36.39 40.76
C ILE A 89 -9.87 -36.00 39.57
N ILE A 90 -9.27 -36.98 38.87
CA ILE A 90 -8.46 -36.72 37.67
C ILE A 90 -9.31 -36.12 36.55
N GLN A 91 -10.51 -36.65 36.31
CA GLN A 91 -11.45 -36.11 35.31
C GLN A 91 -11.88 -34.67 35.63
N LEU A 92 -12.08 -34.36 36.91
CA LEU A 92 -12.43 -33.02 37.36
C LEU A 92 -11.27 -32.03 37.17
N TYR A 93 -10.03 -32.45 37.40
CA TYR A 93 -8.86 -31.57 37.27
C TYR A 93 -8.44 -31.28 35.84
N GLY A 94 -8.67 -32.22 34.91
CA GLY A 94 -8.30 -32.07 33.50
C GLY A 94 -8.77 -30.72 32.91
N PRO A 95 -10.09 -30.44 32.87
CA PRO A 95 -10.63 -29.18 32.36
C PRO A 95 -10.20 -27.95 33.17
N LEU A 96 -10.02 -28.09 34.49
CA LEU A 96 -9.70 -26.98 35.37
C LEU A 96 -8.29 -26.40 35.12
N ASN A 97 -7.36 -27.25 34.67
CA ASN A 97 -6.02 -26.80 34.26
C ASN A 97 -6.07 -25.90 33.01
N TRP A 98 -7.00 -26.17 32.09
CA TRP A 98 -7.18 -25.37 30.88
C TRP A 98 -7.91 -24.04 31.15
N PHE A 99 -8.68 -23.94 32.22
CA PHE A 99 -9.49 -22.77 32.54
C PHE A 99 -8.66 -21.48 32.65
N GLY A 100 -7.44 -21.54 33.19
CA GLY A 100 -6.55 -20.37 33.27
C GLY A 100 -6.11 -19.83 31.89
N ASN A 101 -5.93 -20.72 30.91
CA ASN A 101 -5.66 -20.31 29.53
C ASN A 101 -6.91 -19.75 28.86
N TYR A 102 -8.06 -20.40 29.05
CA TYR A 102 -9.33 -19.91 28.52
C TYR A 102 -9.69 -18.53 29.08
N TYR A 103 -9.46 -18.26 30.36
CA TYR A 103 -9.74 -16.95 30.94
C TYR A 103 -9.00 -15.82 30.20
N ARG A 104 -7.71 -16.01 29.91
CA ARG A 104 -6.93 -15.03 29.14
C ARG A 104 -7.44 -14.86 27.71
N VAL A 105 -7.78 -15.96 27.04
CA VAL A 105 -8.32 -15.94 25.67
C VAL A 105 -9.67 -15.24 25.63
N ILE A 106 -10.55 -15.53 26.59
CA ILE A 106 -11.87 -14.91 26.72
C ILE A 106 -11.71 -13.40 26.91
N GLN A 107 -10.86 -12.95 27.83
CA GLN A 107 -10.60 -11.53 28.04
C GLN A 107 -10.08 -10.84 26.77
N LYS A 108 -9.15 -11.48 26.05
CA LYS A 108 -8.66 -10.95 24.77
C LYS A 108 -9.78 -10.86 23.72
N ASN A 109 -10.59 -11.91 23.59
CA ASN A 109 -11.68 -11.94 22.63
C ASN A 109 -12.74 -10.88 22.92
N PHE A 110 -13.00 -10.56 24.19
CA PHE A 110 -13.88 -9.44 24.56
C PHE A 110 -13.33 -8.09 24.09
N VAL A 111 -12.03 -7.84 24.27
CA VAL A 111 -11.39 -6.61 23.77
C VAL A 111 -11.40 -6.54 22.25
N ASP A 112 -11.16 -7.66 21.56
CA ASP A 112 -11.18 -7.70 20.09
C ASP A 112 -12.62 -7.53 19.55
N MET A 113 -13.62 -8.07 20.24
CA MET A 113 -15.04 -7.87 19.93
C MET A 113 -15.49 -6.43 20.15
N GLU A 114 -15.07 -5.79 21.25
CA GLU A 114 -15.36 -4.38 21.53
C GLU A 114 -14.87 -3.48 20.38
N LYS A 115 -13.63 -3.66 19.92
CA LYS A 115 -13.10 -2.92 18.76
C LYS A 115 -13.88 -3.17 17.47
N MET A 116 -14.34 -4.39 17.25
CA MET A 116 -15.19 -4.70 16.09
C MET A 116 -16.54 -4.00 16.20
N LEU A 117 -17.13 -3.97 17.39
CA LEU A 117 -18.39 -3.26 17.63
C LEU A 117 -18.21 -1.75 17.48
N ASP A 118 -17.10 -1.17 17.94
CA ASP A 118 -16.77 0.23 17.71
C ASP A 118 -16.73 0.56 16.21
N LEU A 119 -16.07 -0.28 15.41
CA LEU A 119 -16.02 -0.12 13.95
C LEU A 119 -17.40 -0.25 13.30
N LEU A 120 -18.23 -1.19 13.76
CA LEU A 120 -19.60 -1.36 13.24
C LEU A 120 -20.53 -0.20 13.61
N GLN A 121 -20.23 0.51 14.70
CA GLN A 121 -20.98 1.69 15.14
C GLN A 121 -20.53 2.98 14.43
N GLU A 122 -19.37 3.00 13.75
CA GLU A 122 -18.96 4.16 12.97
C GLU A 122 -19.97 4.43 11.84
N LEU A 123 -20.56 5.63 11.88
CA LEU A 123 -21.48 6.07 10.86
C LEU A 123 -20.70 6.65 9.68
N PRO A 124 -21.00 6.23 8.43
CA PRO A 124 -20.45 6.89 7.25
C PRO A 124 -20.70 8.40 7.29
N GLU A 125 -19.66 9.20 7.03
CA GLU A 125 -19.72 10.67 7.01
C GLU A 125 -20.70 11.18 5.95
N VAL A 126 -20.73 10.53 4.79
CA VAL A 126 -21.62 10.85 3.67
C VAL A 126 -22.61 9.72 3.45
N LYS A 127 -23.91 10.03 3.58
CA LYS A 127 -25.01 9.08 3.34
C LYS A 127 -25.97 9.61 2.27
N ASP A 128 -26.53 8.68 1.51
CA ASP A 128 -27.67 8.99 0.64
C ASP A 128 -28.88 9.30 1.51
N LEU A 129 -29.67 10.31 1.12
CA LEU A 129 -30.93 10.60 1.78
C LEU A 129 -31.93 9.43 1.54
N PRO A 130 -32.87 9.18 2.47
CA PRO A 130 -33.84 8.07 2.34
C PRO A 130 -34.65 8.09 1.04
N HIS A 131 -34.86 9.28 0.45
CA HIS A 131 -35.57 9.49 -0.81
C HIS A 131 -34.65 10.02 -1.91
N ALA A 132 -33.36 9.64 -1.90
CA ALA A 132 -32.42 10.08 -2.91
C ALA A 132 -32.86 9.66 -4.32
N GLU A 133 -32.97 10.65 -5.20
CA GLU A 133 -33.37 10.48 -6.59
C GLU A 133 -32.23 9.86 -7.42
N SER A 134 -32.56 9.21 -8.53
CA SER A 134 -31.51 8.82 -9.49
C SER A 134 -31.06 10.04 -10.28
N LEU A 135 -29.74 10.22 -10.38
CA LEU A 135 -29.17 11.31 -11.16
C LEU A 135 -29.37 11.04 -12.66
N THR A 136 -30.07 11.93 -13.36
CA THR A 136 -30.17 11.88 -14.81
C THR A 136 -29.25 12.91 -15.43
N VAL A 137 -28.19 12.47 -16.11
CA VAL A 137 -27.24 13.35 -16.80
C VAL A 137 -27.59 13.41 -18.28
N GLN A 138 -27.94 14.60 -18.78
CA GLN A 138 -28.24 14.86 -20.19
C GLN A 138 -27.08 15.56 -20.90
N LYS A 139 -26.57 16.62 -20.29
CA LYS A 139 -25.54 17.50 -20.85
C LYS A 139 -24.24 17.43 -20.04
N GLY A 140 -24.34 17.15 -18.75
CA GLY A 140 -23.20 17.07 -17.85
C GLY A 140 -22.65 18.43 -17.46
N GLU A 141 -23.47 19.48 -17.38
CA GLU A 141 -23.08 20.76 -16.79
C GLU A 141 -22.82 20.58 -15.29
N VAL A 142 -21.75 21.21 -14.78
CA VAL A 142 -21.42 21.18 -13.34
C VAL A 142 -21.35 22.60 -12.81
N ILE A 143 -22.06 22.89 -11.71
CA ILE A 143 -22.08 24.22 -11.08
C ILE A 143 -21.66 24.09 -9.62
N PHE A 144 -20.66 24.88 -9.24
CA PHE A 144 -20.35 25.17 -7.84
C PHE A 144 -20.99 26.51 -7.50
N ASP A 145 -21.87 26.52 -6.49
CA ASP A 145 -22.63 27.71 -6.06
C ASP A 145 -22.33 27.99 -4.58
N ASN A 146 -21.47 28.99 -4.35
CA ASN A 146 -21.05 29.51 -3.06
C ASN A 146 -20.52 28.44 -2.10
N VAL A 147 -19.71 27.53 -2.64
CA VAL A 147 -19.20 26.36 -1.90
C VAL A 147 -18.12 26.77 -0.91
N SER A 148 -18.35 26.47 0.37
CA SER A 148 -17.33 26.58 1.42
C SER A 148 -17.07 25.23 2.05
N PHE A 149 -15.79 24.91 2.26
CA PHE A 149 -15.37 23.62 2.82
C PHE A 149 -14.14 23.65 3.71
N HIS A 150 -14.12 22.79 4.73
CA HIS A 150 -12.96 22.54 5.58
C HIS A 150 -12.87 21.06 6.03
N TYR A 151 -11.66 20.50 6.08
CA TYR A 151 -11.42 19.19 6.70
C TYR A 151 -11.36 19.30 8.23
N ASP A 152 -10.65 20.32 8.73
CA ASP A 152 -10.61 20.70 10.14
C ASP A 152 -11.32 22.05 10.27
N PRO A 153 -12.31 22.21 11.16
CA PRO A 153 -12.99 23.49 11.41
C PRO A 153 -12.05 24.68 11.66
N ARG A 154 -10.82 24.42 12.12
CA ARG A 154 -9.80 25.45 12.39
C ARG A 154 -9.16 26.01 11.12
N VAL A 155 -9.21 25.30 10.00
CA VAL A 155 -8.52 25.66 8.76
C VAL A 155 -9.47 25.59 7.55
N PRO A 156 -10.08 26.74 7.14
CA PRO A 156 -10.93 26.77 5.97
C PRO A 156 -10.13 26.46 4.70
N THR A 157 -10.59 25.46 3.94
CA THR A 157 -9.92 24.99 2.72
C THR A 157 -10.47 25.66 1.46
N LEU A 158 -11.79 25.79 1.35
CA LEU A 158 -12.49 26.50 0.27
C LEU A 158 -13.42 27.54 0.88
N LYS A 159 -13.49 28.73 0.27
CA LYS A 159 -14.26 29.87 0.77
C LYS A 159 -15.11 30.45 -0.37
N ASN A 160 -16.43 30.26 -0.28
CA ASN A 160 -17.42 30.82 -1.20
C ASN A 160 -17.06 30.67 -2.69
N ILE A 161 -16.61 29.48 -3.09
CA ILE A 161 -16.21 29.21 -4.46
C ILE A 161 -17.45 29.07 -5.34
N SER A 162 -17.50 29.85 -6.42
CA SER A 162 -18.57 29.81 -7.41
C SER A 162 -18.01 29.78 -8.83
N PHE A 163 -18.32 28.72 -9.59
CA PHE A 163 -17.98 28.60 -11.00
C PHE A 163 -18.85 27.55 -11.69
N THR A 164 -18.91 27.61 -13.02
CA THR A 164 -19.65 26.67 -13.86
C THR A 164 -18.69 26.01 -14.84
N ILE A 165 -18.89 24.72 -15.08
CA ILE A 165 -18.26 23.95 -16.14
C ILE A 165 -19.37 23.65 -17.17
N PRO A 166 -19.44 24.43 -18.25
CA PRO A 166 -20.42 24.18 -19.31
C PRO A 166 -20.29 22.77 -19.89
N SER A 167 -21.42 22.21 -20.29
CA SER A 167 -21.49 20.94 -21.02
C SER A 167 -20.49 20.85 -22.16
N GLY A 168 -19.66 19.80 -22.18
CA GLY A 168 -18.69 19.56 -23.26
C GLY A 168 -17.49 20.51 -23.29
N SER A 169 -17.37 21.42 -22.32
CA SER A 169 -16.21 22.31 -22.18
C SER A 169 -15.13 21.70 -21.28
N THR A 170 -13.91 22.18 -21.45
CA THR A 170 -12.76 21.85 -20.61
C THR A 170 -12.39 23.04 -19.73
N VAL A 171 -12.57 22.88 -18.43
CA VAL A 171 -12.15 23.87 -17.42
C VAL A 171 -10.91 23.36 -16.70
N ALA A 172 -9.90 24.23 -16.54
CA ALA A 172 -8.68 23.92 -15.82
C ALA A 172 -8.61 24.65 -14.47
N LEU A 173 -8.16 23.95 -13.43
CA LEU A 173 -7.84 24.47 -12.11
C LEU A 173 -6.33 24.54 -11.92
N VAL A 174 -5.83 25.73 -11.62
CA VAL A 174 -4.40 25.96 -11.32
C VAL A 174 -4.23 26.78 -10.07
N GLY A 175 -3.04 26.71 -9.48
CA GLY A 175 -2.73 27.47 -8.28
C GLY A 175 -1.59 26.84 -7.50
N PRO A 176 -1.07 27.55 -6.49
CA PRO A 176 -0.05 27.01 -5.59
C PRO A 176 -0.50 25.70 -4.92
N SER A 177 0.47 24.92 -4.45
CA SER A 177 0.17 23.76 -3.60
C SER A 177 -0.59 24.20 -2.35
N GLY A 178 -1.55 23.39 -1.90
CA GLY A 178 -2.42 23.73 -0.77
C GLY A 178 -3.55 24.73 -1.08
N GLY A 179 -3.74 25.13 -2.35
CA GLY A 179 -4.80 26.07 -2.74
C GLY A 179 -6.23 25.53 -2.66
N GLY A 180 -6.42 24.21 -2.46
CA GLY A 180 -7.74 23.57 -2.40
C GLY A 180 -8.19 22.83 -3.68
N LYS A 181 -7.31 22.71 -4.69
CA LYS A 181 -7.64 22.10 -6.00
C LYS A 181 -8.18 20.67 -5.89
N SER A 182 -7.45 19.77 -5.23
CA SER A 182 -7.87 18.36 -5.06
C SER A 182 -9.13 18.22 -4.19
N THR A 183 -9.42 19.20 -3.34
CA THR A 183 -10.67 19.25 -2.56
C THR A 183 -11.88 19.44 -3.48
N ILE A 184 -11.77 20.24 -4.54
CA ILE A 184 -12.86 20.42 -5.52
C ILE A 184 -13.23 19.06 -6.16
N PHE A 185 -12.24 18.22 -6.51
CA PHE A 185 -12.49 16.88 -7.04
C PHE A 185 -13.19 15.99 -6.02
N ARG A 186 -12.69 15.99 -4.79
CA ARG A 186 -13.26 15.17 -3.70
C ARG A 186 -14.71 15.56 -3.40
N LEU A 187 -15.04 16.85 -3.46
CA LEU A 187 -16.42 17.34 -3.29
C LEU A 187 -17.31 16.96 -4.47
N LEU A 188 -16.84 17.12 -5.71
CA LEU A 188 -17.62 16.73 -6.90
C LEU A 188 -17.91 15.23 -6.93
N PHE A 189 -16.96 14.40 -6.49
CA PHE A 189 -17.16 12.95 -6.35
C PHE A 189 -17.91 12.55 -5.08
N ARG A 190 -18.32 13.55 -4.28
CA ARG A 190 -19.02 13.44 -3.00
C ARG A 190 -18.35 12.46 -2.03
N PHE A 191 -17.02 12.62 -1.87
CA PHE A 191 -16.29 12.02 -0.74
C PHE A 191 -16.55 12.77 0.56
N TYR A 192 -16.88 14.06 0.46
CA TYR A 192 -17.29 14.92 1.55
C TYR A 192 -18.50 15.73 1.09
N ASP A 193 -19.39 16.09 2.02
CA ASP A 193 -20.45 17.06 1.77
C ASP A 193 -19.97 18.49 2.05
N VAL A 194 -20.55 19.46 1.35
CA VAL A 194 -20.25 20.88 1.53
C VAL A 194 -20.90 21.41 2.81
N GLN A 195 -20.18 22.25 3.58
CA GLN A 195 -20.73 22.90 4.78
C GLN A 195 -21.68 24.06 4.41
N ASN A 196 -21.33 24.84 3.38
CA ASN A 196 -22.19 25.89 2.83
C ASN A 196 -22.16 25.85 1.30
N GLY A 197 -23.24 26.35 0.70
CA GLY A 197 -23.44 26.32 -0.75
C GLY A 197 -23.95 24.97 -1.25
N ARG A 198 -23.77 24.72 -2.55
CA ARG A 198 -24.19 23.49 -3.21
C ARG A 198 -23.39 23.22 -4.48
N ILE A 199 -23.37 21.95 -4.87
CA ILE A 199 -22.80 21.50 -6.14
C ILE A 199 -23.94 20.87 -6.94
N LEU A 200 -24.13 21.33 -8.17
CA LEU A 200 -25.19 20.87 -9.06
C LEU A 200 -24.59 20.15 -10.27
N VAL A 201 -25.22 19.06 -10.69
CA VAL A 201 -24.97 18.39 -11.97
C VAL A 201 -26.27 18.42 -12.78
N ASP A 202 -26.25 19.07 -13.94
CA ASP A 202 -27.44 19.35 -14.76
C ASP A 202 -28.61 19.91 -13.93
N GLY A 203 -28.31 20.84 -13.00
CA GLY A 203 -29.28 21.47 -12.12
C GLY A 203 -29.72 20.64 -10.91
N GLN A 204 -29.30 19.39 -10.77
CA GLN A 204 -29.63 18.51 -9.63
C GLN A 204 -28.53 18.61 -8.56
N ASP A 205 -28.89 18.86 -7.30
CA ASP A 205 -27.92 18.90 -6.19
C ASP A 205 -27.40 17.50 -5.88
N ILE A 206 -26.07 17.35 -5.85
CA ILE A 206 -25.42 16.05 -5.64
C ILE A 206 -25.73 15.42 -4.28
N ARG A 207 -26.20 16.20 -3.31
CA ARG A 207 -26.61 15.72 -1.98
C ARG A 207 -27.95 15.00 -2.00
N HIS A 208 -28.80 15.31 -2.97
CA HIS A 208 -30.16 14.76 -3.11
C HIS A 208 -30.24 13.56 -4.04
N VAL A 209 -29.14 13.20 -4.71
CA VAL A 209 -29.08 12.05 -5.62
C VAL A 209 -28.30 10.89 -5.00
N ARG A 210 -28.54 9.69 -5.54
CA ARG A 210 -27.81 8.47 -5.16
C ARG A 210 -26.33 8.59 -5.51
N GLN A 211 -25.45 8.31 -4.55
CA GLN A 211 -23.99 8.37 -4.74
C GLN A 211 -23.51 7.45 -5.88
N ARG A 212 -24.12 6.27 -6.02
CA ARG A 212 -23.79 5.32 -7.10
C ARG A 212 -24.00 5.95 -8.47
N ASP A 213 -25.11 6.65 -8.67
CA ASP A 213 -25.47 7.22 -9.96
C ASP A 213 -24.57 8.41 -10.29
N LEU A 214 -24.32 9.29 -9.32
CA LEU A 214 -23.32 10.36 -9.42
C LEU A 214 -21.93 9.83 -9.79
N ARG A 215 -21.44 8.82 -9.08
CA ARG A 215 -20.11 8.27 -9.34
C ARG A 215 -20.08 7.50 -10.66
N SER A 216 -21.21 6.99 -11.16
CA SER A 216 -21.26 6.29 -12.45
C SER A 216 -21.06 7.24 -13.64
N CYS A 217 -21.54 8.48 -13.55
CA CYS A 217 -21.41 9.46 -14.63
C CYS A 217 -20.07 10.21 -14.63
N ILE A 218 -19.30 10.12 -13.54
CA ILE A 218 -17.98 10.74 -13.40
C ILE A 218 -16.86 9.72 -13.58
N GLY A 219 -15.90 9.97 -14.46
CA GLY A 219 -14.64 9.23 -14.53
C GLY A 219 -13.48 10.08 -14.04
N ILE A 220 -12.51 9.45 -13.38
CA ILE A 220 -11.35 10.12 -12.81
C ILE A 220 -10.06 9.41 -13.23
N VAL A 221 -9.08 10.19 -13.66
CA VAL A 221 -7.69 9.74 -13.80
C VAL A 221 -6.89 10.39 -12.68
N PRO A 222 -6.59 9.65 -11.59
CA PRO A 222 -5.87 10.19 -10.44
C PRO A 222 -4.37 10.35 -10.76
N GLN A 223 -3.69 11.19 -9.98
CA GLN A 223 -2.24 11.37 -10.03
C GLN A 223 -1.51 10.04 -9.80
N ASP A 224 -1.83 9.37 -8.68
CA ASP A 224 -1.27 8.08 -8.32
C ASP A 224 -2.26 6.97 -8.67
N THR A 225 -1.97 6.26 -9.76
CA THR A 225 -2.79 5.12 -10.18
C THR A 225 -2.39 3.87 -9.40
N VAL A 226 -3.35 3.35 -8.61
CA VAL A 226 -3.23 2.06 -7.94
C VAL A 226 -3.81 0.95 -8.82
N LEU A 227 -3.12 -0.19 -8.85
CA LEU A 227 -3.57 -1.40 -9.51
C LEU A 227 -3.91 -2.44 -8.44
N PHE A 228 -5.01 -3.17 -8.65
CA PHE A 228 -5.32 -4.34 -7.85
C PHE A 228 -4.29 -5.44 -8.14
N ASN A 229 -4.05 -6.29 -7.14
CA ASN A 229 -3.19 -7.47 -7.23
C ASN A 229 -3.87 -8.58 -8.08
N ASP A 230 -4.04 -8.31 -9.37
CA ASP A 230 -4.78 -9.13 -10.34
C ASP A 230 -4.22 -8.89 -11.76
N THR A 231 -4.81 -9.49 -12.78
CA THR A 231 -4.45 -9.34 -14.20
C THR A 231 -4.63 -7.91 -14.71
N ILE A 232 -3.92 -7.55 -15.79
CA ILE A 232 -4.14 -6.28 -16.51
C ILE A 232 -5.58 -6.21 -17.03
N ARG A 233 -6.10 -7.31 -17.57
CA ARG A 233 -7.49 -7.47 -18.02
C ARG A 233 -8.50 -7.06 -16.94
N TYR A 234 -8.37 -7.65 -15.74
CA TYR A 234 -9.21 -7.33 -14.59
C TYR A 234 -9.13 -5.84 -14.24
N ASN A 235 -7.91 -5.32 -14.19
CA ASN A 235 -7.68 -3.93 -13.85
C ASN A 235 -8.34 -2.98 -14.84
N ILE A 236 -8.32 -3.23 -16.16
CA ILE A 236 -9.01 -2.39 -17.15
C ILE A 236 -10.53 -2.57 -17.05
N ARG A 237 -11.00 -3.83 -16.97
CA ARG A 237 -12.43 -4.18 -16.81
C ARG A 237 -13.05 -3.57 -15.56
N TYR A 238 -12.27 -3.23 -14.54
CA TYR A 238 -12.76 -2.55 -13.34
C TYR A 238 -13.48 -1.22 -13.64
N GLY A 239 -13.21 -0.59 -14.80
CA GLY A 239 -13.98 0.59 -15.26
C GLY A 239 -15.46 0.29 -15.57
N LYS A 240 -15.76 -0.93 -16.03
CA LYS A 240 -17.11 -1.42 -16.36
C LYS A 240 -17.11 -2.95 -16.19
N ILE A 241 -17.57 -3.44 -15.03
CA ILE A 241 -17.46 -4.86 -14.61
C ILE A 241 -18.05 -5.83 -15.66
N GLY A 242 -19.16 -5.44 -16.32
CA GLY A 242 -19.80 -6.24 -17.36
C GLY A 242 -19.23 -6.10 -18.77
N ALA A 243 -18.05 -5.48 -18.94
CA ALA A 243 -17.44 -5.28 -20.25
C ALA A 243 -16.84 -6.58 -20.81
N THR A 244 -17.06 -6.79 -22.11
CA THR A 244 -16.47 -7.88 -22.89
C THR A 244 -14.95 -7.72 -23.03
N ASP A 245 -14.23 -8.80 -23.37
CA ASP A 245 -12.80 -8.74 -23.65
C ASP A 245 -12.48 -7.76 -24.79
N LYS A 246 -13.33 -7.72 -25.83
CA LYS A 246 -13.17 -6.82 -26.95
C LYS A 246 -13.26 -5.34 -26.54
N GLU A 247 -14.23 -4.97 -25.70
CA GLU A 247 -14.34 -3.60 -25.17
C GLU A 247 -13.09 -3.23 -24.34
N VAL A 248 -12.54 -4.18 -23.59
CA VAL A 248 -11.29 -4.00 -22.81
C VAL A 248 -10.09 -3.76 -23.73
N GLU A 249 -9.99 -4.51 -24.83
CA GLU A 249 -8.94 -4.33 -25.85
C GLU A 249 -9.06 -2.98 -26.55
N GLU A 250 -10.26 -2.62 -27.02
CA GLU A 250 -10.54 -1.31 -27.65
C GLU A 250 -10.20 -0.14 -26.72
N ALA A 251 -10.52 -0.25 -25.42
CA ALA A 251 -10.15 0.75 -24.42
C ALA A 251 -8.63 0.85 -24.21
N ALA A 252 -7.91 -0.28 -24.24
CA ALA A 252 -6.46 -0.32 -24.13
C ALA A 252 -5.75 0.26 -25.37
N GLU A 253 -6.29 0.02 -26.57
CA GLU A 253 -5.82 0.63 -27.82
C GLU A 253 -6.02 2.15 -27.78
N ALA A 254 -7.21 2.60 -27.38
CA ALA A 254 -7.52 4.03 -27.24
C ALA A 254 -6.63 4.72 -26.20
N ALA A 255 -6.18 3.99 -25.17
CA ALA A 255 -5.22 4.46 -24.17
C ALA A 255 -3.74 4.30 -24.59
N GLN A 256 -3.45 3.73 -25.76
CA GLN A 256 -2.10 3.45 -26.27
C GLN A 256 -1.25 2.54 -25.36
N ILE A 257 -1.87 1.51 -24.78
CA ILE A 257 -1.16 0.49 -23.97
C ILE A 257 -1.30 -0.94 -24.53
N HIS A 258 -2.17 -1.16 -25.50
CA HIS A 258 -2.41 -2.47 -26.14
C HIS A 258 -1.11 -3.16 -26.60
N ASP A 259 -0.30 -2.50 -27.44
CA ASP A 259 0.94 -3.08 -27.97
C ASP A 259 1.93 -3.46 -26.86
N LYS A 260 1.95 -2.66 -25.77
CA LYS A 260 2.81 -2.93 -24.63
C LYS A 260 2.33 -4.14 -23.82
N ILE A 261 1.01 -4.31 -23.70
CA ILE A 261 0.38 -5.46 -23.05
C ILE A 261 0.69 -6.73 -23.83
N LEU A 262 0.54 -6.70 -25.16
CA LEU A 262 0.89 -7.84 -26.03
C LEU A 262 2.38 -8.19 -26.00
N GLY A 263 3.25 -7.23 -25.66
CA GLY A 263 4.67 -7.48 -25.45
C GLY A 263 5.00 -8.21 -24.15
N PHE A 264 4.04 -8.40 -23.23
CA PHE A 264 4.25 -9.22 -22.03
C PHE A 264 4.03 -10.72 -22.33
N PRO A 265 4.75 -11.64 -21.65
CA PRO A 265 4.62 -13.08 -21.89
C PRO A 265 3.18 -13.60 -21.80
N ASP A 266 2.40 -13.10 -20.84
CA ASP A 266 1.01 -13.51 -20.59
C ASP A 266 -0.02 -12.52 -21.15
N GLY A 267 0.42 -11.54 -21.96
CA GLY A 267 -0.48 -10.55 -22.55
C GLY A 267 -1.35 -9.84 -21.51
N TYR A 268 -2.67 -9.85 -21.74
CA TYR A 268 -3.68 -9.28 -20.83
C TYR A 268 -3.82 -10.01 -19.49
N ASP A 269 -3.40 -11.27 -19.43
CA ASP A 269 -3.49 -12.12 -18.23
C ASP A 269 -2.25 -11.98 -17.33
N THR A 270 -1.31 -11.12 -17.72
CA THR A 270 -0.18 -10.69 -16.88
C THR A 270 -0.67 -10.15 -15.55
N LYS A 271 -0.23 -10.76 -14.44
CA LYS A 271 -0.54 -10.30 -13.08
C LYS A 271 0.25 -9.04 -12.72
N VAL A 272 -0.43 -8.01 -12.23
CA VAL A 272 0.14 -6.73 -11.79
C VAL A 272 -0.21 -6.45 -10.32
N GLY A 273 0.40 -5.42 -9.74
CA GLY A 273 0.19 -5.01 -8.35
C GLY A 273 1.49 -5.01 -7.54
N GLU A 274 1.38 -5.05 -6.21
CA GLU A 274 2.55 -5.05 -5.30
C GLU A 274 3.37 -6.34 -5.39
N ARG A 275 2.70 -7.46 -5.66
CA ARG A 275 3.29 -8.81 -5.81
C ARG A 275 3.43 -9.28 -7.26
N GLY A 276 2.93 -8.50 -8.22
CA GLY A 276 2.95 -8.83 -9.65
C GLY A 276 4.02 -8.05 -10.44
N LEU A 277 3.91 -8.08 -11.76
CA LEU A 277 4.75 -7.25 -12.64
C LEU A 277 4.58 -5.77 -12.27
N ARG A 278 5.69 -5.09 -12.04
CA ARG A 278 5.71 -3.65 -11.79
C ARG A 278 5.64 -2.89 -13.10
N LEU A 279 4.47 -2.33 -13.39
CA LEU A 279 4.33 -1.35 -14.47
C LEU A 279 5.03 -0.04 -14.09
N SER A 280 5.65 0.62 -15.07
CA SER A 280 6.17 1.98 -14.95
C SER A 280 5.04 2.98 -14.65
N GLY A 281 5.39 4.17 -14.15
CA GLY A 281 4.40 5.23 -13.86
C GLY A 281 3.49 5.54 -15.06
N GLY A 282 4.07 5.68 -16.26
CA GLY A 282 3.31 5.94 -17.49
C GLY A 282 2.40 4.78 -17.93
N GLU A 283 2.82 3.54 -17.70
CA GLU A 283 1.99 2.38 -18.00
C GLU A 283 0.81 2.27 -17.03
N LYS A 284 1.05 2.41 -15.71
CA LYS A 284 -0.03 2.47 -14.71
C LYS A 284 -1.05 3.52 -15.09
N GLN A 285 -0.58 4.70 -15.48
CA GLN A 285 -1.45 5.79 -15.84
C GLN A 285 -2.26 5.54 -17.12
N ARG A 286 -1.67 4.89 -18.13
CA ARG A 286 -2.41 4.44 -19.32
C ARG A 286 -3.47 3.38 -18.96
N VAL A 287 -3.22 2.51 -17.99
CA VAL A 287 -4.26 1.60 -17.46
C VAL A 287 -5.41 2.39 -16.81
N ALA A 288 -5.14 3.46 -16.04
CA ALA A 288 -6.19 4.33 -15.52
C ALA A 288 -6.99 5.06 -16.62
N ILE A 289 -6.32 5.50 -17.68
CA ILE A 289 -6.97 6.11 -18.85
C ILE A 289 -7.86 5.06 -19.53
N ALA A 290 -7.37 3.83 -19.74
CA ALA A 290 -8.17 2.74 -20.32
C ALA A 290 -9.40 2.42 -19.47
N ARG A 291 -9.27 2.34 -18.13
CA ARG A 291 -10.41 2.18 -17.20
C ARG A 291 -11.47 3.26 -17.39
N THR A 292 -11.01 4.51 -17.50
CA THR A 292 -11.90 5.68 -17.64
C THR A 292 -12.57 5.72 -19.01
N LEU A 293 -11.83 5.38 -20.07
CA LEU A 293 -12.37 5.25 -21.42
C LEU A 293 -13.43 4.15 -21.51
N LEU A 294 -13.16 2.98 -20.91
CA LEU A 294 -14.10 1.85 -20.85
C LEU A 294 -15.38 2.21 -20.10
N LYS A 295 -15.27 3.00 -19.02
CA LYS A 295 -16.41 3.51 -18.26
C LYS A 295 -17.28 4.47 -19.08
N ASN A 296 -16.69 5.18 -20.05
CA ASN A 296 -17.36 6.16 -20.91
C ASN A 296 -18.22 7.19 -20.15
N PRO A 297 -17.64 7.93 -19.19
CA PRO A 297 -18.36 8.92 -18.37
C PRO A 297 -18.75 10.17 -19.18
N GLN A 298 -19.77 10.91 -18.71
CA GLN A 298 -20.13 12.23 -19.26
C GLN A 298 -19.24 13.35 -18.68
N ILE A 299 -18.80 13.18 -17.44
CA ILE A 299 -17.94 14.12 -16.72
C ILE A 299 -16.57 13.46 -16.49
N VAL A 300 -15.49 14.12 -16.89
CA VAL A 300 -14.12 13.61 -16.78
C VAL A 300 -13.31 14.50 -15.85
N LEU A 301 -12.66 13.90 -14.86
CA LEU A 301 -11.77 14.56 -13.91
C LEU A 301 -10.33 14.09 -14.16
N LEU A 302 -9.41 15.02 -14.38
CA LEU A 302 -7.98 14.74 -14.58
C LEU A 302 -7.18 15.37 -13.44
N ASP A 303 -6.63 14.55 -12.54
CA ASP A 303 -5.83 15.04 -11.41
C ASP A 303 -4.35 14.83 -11.70
N GLU A 304 -3.64 15.90 -12.09
CA GLU A 304 -2.20 15.86 -12.36
C GLU A 304 -1.73 14.68 -13.22
N ALA A 305 -2.55 14.25 -14.18
CA ALA A 305 -2.33 13.05 -14.98
C ALA A 305 -1.14 13.15 -15.96
N THR A 306 -0.07 13.86 -15.65
CA THR A 306 1.20 13.86 -16.38
C THR A 306 2.41 14.16 -15.48
N SER A 307 2.20 14.43 -14.17
CA SER A 307 3.24 15.00 -13.31
C SER A 307 4.42 14.04 -13.11
N ALA A 308 4.16 12.74 -13.02
CA ALA A 308 5.15 11.67 -12.80
C ALA A 308 5.85 11.14 -14.08
N LEU A 309 5.61 11.76 -15.24
CA LEU A 309 6.02 11.21 -16.54
C LEU A 309 7.20 11.93 -17.19
N ASP A 310 8.00 11.17 -17.93
CA ASP A 310 9.00 11.70 -18.86
C ASP A 310 8.32 12.41 -20.06
N THR A 311 9.05 13.34 -20.68
CA THR A 311 8.53 14.21 -21.75
C THR A 311 8.06 13.44 -23.00
N HIS A 312 8.64 12.27 -23.30
CA HIS A 312 8.23 11.48 -24.46
C HIS A 312 6.90 10.78 -24.18
N THR A 313 6.79 10.09 -23.04
CA THR A 313 5.56 9.45 -22.57
C THR A 313 4.42 10.46 -22.39
N GLU A 314 4.73 11.68 -21.95
CA GLU A 314 3.74 12.76 -21.80
C GLU A 314 3.02 13.09 -23.10
N ARG A 315 3.73 13.22 -24.24
CA ARG A 315 3.10 13.56 -25.53
C ARG A 315 2.12 12.49 -26.01
N HIS A 316 2.47 11.22 -25.82
CA HIS A 316 1.59 10.10 -26.15
C HIS A 316 0.32 10.12 -25.30
N ILE A 317 0.48 10.29 -23.99
CA ILE A 317 -0.65 10.34 -23.06
C ILE A 317 -1.54 11.56 -23.30
N GLN A 318 -0.97 12.71 -23.65
CA GLN A 318 -1.74 13.90 -24.05
C GLN A 318 -2.69 13.63 -25.22
N LYS A 319 -2.28 12.81 -26.19
CA LYS A 319 -3.16 12.42 -27.32
C LYS A 319 -4.36 11.60 -26.82
N SER A 320 -4.12 10.62 -25.95
CA SER A 320 -5.19 9.80 -25.35
C SER A 320 -6.11 10.64 -24.46
N LEU A 321 -5.56 11.58 -23.68
CA LEU A 321 -6.34 12.51 -22.86
C LEU A 321 -7.23 13.40 -23.72
N ARG A 322 -6.71 14.02 -24.78
CA ARG A 322 -7.53 14.84 -25.70
C ARG A 322 -8.68 14.06 -26.32
N ARG A 323 -8.45 12.81 -26.70
CA ARG A 323 -9.51 11.93 -27.21
C ARG A 323 -10.55 11.62 -26.14
N MET A 324 -10.12 11.43 -24.89
CA MET A 324 -11.00 11.17 -23.76
C MET A 324 -11.85 12.39 -23.37
N THR A 325 -11.34 13.61 -23.56
CA THR A 325 -12.03 14.85 -23.18
C THR A 325 -12.90 15.43 -24.30
N ALA A 326 -12.75 14.95 -25.54
CA ALA A 326 -13.52 15.42 -26.67
C ALA A 326 -15.03 15.20 -26.45
N ASN A 327 -15.82 16.28 -26.59
CA ASN A 327 -17.27 16.30 -26.39
C ASN A 327 -17.73 15.86 -24.99
N ARG A 328 -16.88 16.00 -23.96
CA ARG A 328 -17.22 15.66 -22.57
C ARG A 328 -16.90 16.81 -21.65
N THR A 329 -17.73 17.01 -20.64
CA THR A 329 -17.45 17.99 -19.59
C THR A 329 -16.21 17.57 -18.84
N THR A 330 -15.17 18.38 -18.90
CA THR A 330 -13.85 18.02 -18.36
C THR A 330 -13.38 19.05 -17.35
N LEU A 331 -12.95 18.57 -16.17
CA LEU A 331 -12.24 19.37 -15.18
C LEU A 331 -10.81 18.85 -15.02
N ILE A 332 -9.83 19.72 -15.22
CA ILE A 332 -8.40 19.36 -15.18
C ILE A 332 -7.73 20.10 -14.03
N ILE A 333 -7.15 19.39 -13.06
CA ILE A 333 -6.16 19.96 -12.13
C ILE A 333 -4.80 19.77 -12.75
N ALA A 334 -4.11 20.86 -13.05
CA ALA A 334 -2.81 20.80 -13.68
C ALA A 334 -1.71 21.35 -12.79
N HIS A 335 -0.67 20.53 -12.64
CA HIS A 335 0.64 20.97 -12.19
C HIS A 335 1.60 21.24 -13.35
N ARG A 336 1.31 20.78 -14.58
CA ARG A 336 2.02 21.16 -15.80
C ARG A 336 1.14 22.06 -16.65
N LEU A 337 1.54 23.32 -16.82
CA LEU A 337 0.72 24.32 -17.49
C LEU A 337 0.59 24.05 -19.00
N SER A 338 1.47 23.23 -19.59
CA SER A 338 1.36 22.72 -20.97
C SER A 338 0.06 21.96 -21.24
N THR A 339 -0.52 21.34 -20.21
CA THR A 339 -1.71 20.48 -20.35
C THR A 339 -3.03 21.27 -20.40
N ILE A 340 -2.99 22.53 -19.98
CA ILE A 340 -4.19 23.39 -19.82
C ILE A 340 -4.21 24.57 -20.77
N VAL A 341 -3.18 24.73 -21.62
CA VAL A 341 -3.15 25.80 -22.63
C VAL A 341 -4.37 25.74 -23.55
N HIS A 342 -4.90 24.54 -23.77
CA HIS A 342 -6.06 24.28 -24.62
C HIS A 342 -7.38 24.21 -23.85
N ALA A 343 -7.41 24.52 -22.55
CA ALA A 343 -8.66 24.59 -21.80
C ALA A 343 -9.47 25.81 -22.25
N ASP A 344 -10.79 25.65 -22.37
CA ASP A 344 -11.71 26.72 -22.74
C ASP A 344 -11.70 27.84 -21.69
N GLN A 345 -11.53 27.44 -20.42
CA GLN A 345 -11.41 28.37 -19.30
C GLN A 345 -10.41 27.84 -18.26
N ILE A 346 -9.61 28.74 -17.72
CA ILE A 346 -8.68 28.47 -16.63
C ILE A 346 -9.12 29.27 -15.41
N LEU A 347 -9.20 28.59 -14.27
CA LEU A 347 -9.52 29.15 -12.97
C LEU A 347 -8.29 29.05 -12.07
N VAL A 348 -7.83 30.19 -11.56
CA VAL A 348 -6.69 30.26 -10.65
C VAL A 348 -7.20 30.30 -9.22
N LEU A 349 -6.84 29.28 -8.44
CA LEU A 349 -7.25 29.09 -7.06
C LEU A 349 -6.09 29.44 -6.11
N GLN A 350 -6.32 30.36 -5.19
CA GLN A 350 -5.35 30.76 -4.18
C GLN A 350 -6.04 30.99 -2.84
N GLY A 351 -5.52 30.37 -1.76
CA GLY A 351 -6.06 30.56 -0.41
C GLY A 351 -7.51 30.10 -0.22
N GLY A 352 -8.00 29.19 -1.07
CA GLY A 352 -9.37 28.69 -1.06
C GLY A 352 -10.37 29.52 -1.86
N GLU A 353 -9.91 30.50 -2.64
CA GLU A 353 -10.75 31.40 -3.45
C GLU A 353 -10.30 31.43 -4.91
N ILE A 354 -11.21 31.70 -5.84
CA ILE A 354 -10.88 31.91 -7.25
C ILE A 354 -10.44 33.36 -7.42
N VAL A 355 -9.15 33.57 -7.69
CA VAL A 355 -8.56 34.90 -7.82
C VAL A 355 -8.54 35.41 -9.26
N GLU A 356 -8.43 34.51 -10.24
CA GLU A 356 -8.40 34.85 -11.67
C GLU A 356 -9.19 33.82 -12.48
N ARG A 357 -9.78 34.28 -13.58
CA ARG A 357 -10.52 33.45 -14.53
C ARG A 357 -10.36 33.99 -15.94
N GLY A 358 -10.16 33.10 -16.92
CA GLY A 358 -10.08 33.48 -18.33
C GLY A 358 -9.41 32.41 -19.17
N SER A 359 -9.21 32.70 -20.45
CA SER A 359 -8.40 31.87 -21.33
C SER A 359 -6.90 32.03 -21.03
N HIS A 360 -6.06 31.14 -21.57
CA HIS A 360 -4.60 31.26 -21.44
C HIS A 360 -4.10 32.64 -21.91
N LEU A 361 -4.61 33.13 -23.04
CA LEU A 361 -4.18 34.40 -23.62
C LEU A 361 -4.59 35.59 -22.73
N GLU A 362 -5.82 35.58 -22.20
CA GLU A 362 -6.31 36.62 -21.30
C GLU A 362 -5.51 36.68 -20.00
N LEU A 363 -5.28 35.52 -19.36
CA LEU A 363 -4.53 35.44 -18.11
C LEU A 363 -3.05 35.80 -18.28
N MET A 364 -2.47 35.54 -19.45
CA MET A 364 -1.10 35.97 -19.76
C MET A 364 -0.99 37.48 -19.90
N GLN A 365 -2.02 38.16 -20.45
CA GLN A 365 -2.08 39.62 -20.59
C GLN A 365 -2.33 40.34 -19.26
N MET A 366 -3.04 39.71 -18.32
CA MET A 366 -3.31 40.28 -16.99
C MET A 366 -2.05 40.36 -16.10
N GLU A 367 -0.95 39.67 -16.47
CA GLU A 367 0.31 39.60 -15.71
C GLU A 367 0.14 39.23 -14.22
N GLY A 368 -0.92 38.47 -13.92
CA GLY A 368 -1.32 38.11 -12.57
C GLY A 368 -0.59 36.90 -11.97
N VAL A 369 -1.26 36.20 -11.08
CA VAL A 369 -0.82 34.96 -10.42
C VAL A 369 -0.55 33.88 -11.47
N TYR A 370 -1.44 33.72 -12.45
CA TYR A 370 -1.23 32.76 -13.55
C TYR A 370 0.09 33.02 -14.29
N HIS A 371 0.33 34.27 -14.69
CA HIS A 371 1.52 34.67 -15.42
C HIS A 371 2.81 34.38 -14.62
N LYS A 372 2.81 34.66 -13.31
CA LYS A 372 3.93 34.34 -12.41
C LYS A 372 4.18 32.84 -12.32
N LEU A 373 3.13 32.03 -12.21
CA LEU A 373 3.24 30.56 -12.20
C LEU A 373 3.80 30.05 -13.53
N TRP A 374 3.33 30.59 -14.65
CA TRP A 374 3.79 30.26 -15.99
C TRP A 374 5.29 30.52 -16.18
N ASN A 375 5.75 31.73 -15.85
CA ASN A 375 7.16 32.09 -15.97
C ASN A 375 8.06 31.26 -15.05
N LYS A 376 7.60 30.94 -13.83
CA LYS A 376 8.35 30.06 -12.93
C LYS A 376 8.52 28.67 -13.52
N GLN A 377 7.49 28.15 -14.18
CA GLN A 377 7.53 26.82 -14.79
C GLN A 377 8.44 26.76 -16.01
N LEU A 378 8.41 27.79 -16.88
CA LEU A 378 9.33 27.92 -18.01
C LEU A 378 10.79 27.94 -17.56
N LYS A 379 11.13 28.76 -16.56
CA LYS A 379 12.48 28.82 -15.99
C LYS A 379 12.93 27.48 -15.43
N ASN A 380 12.04 26.76 -14.74
CA ASN A 380 12.33 25.43 -14.21
C ASN A 380 12.55 24.41 -15.34
N HIS A 381 11.75 24.46 -16.40
CA HIS A 381 11.88 23.55 -17.54
C HIS A 381 13.19 23.80 -18.31
N GLU A 382 13.57 25.05 -18.52
CA GLU A 382 14.86 25.42 -19.14
C GLU A 382 16.05 25.01 -18.27
N LYS A 383 15.95 25.17 -16.95
CA LYS A 383 16.98 24.72 -16.00
C LYS A 383 17.16 23.21 -16.05
N MET A 384 16.06 22.45 -15.99
CA MET A 384 16.11 20.98 -16.11
C MET A 384 16.70 20.52 -17.44
N LYS A 385 16.36 21.19 -18.54
CA LYS A 385 16.93 20.89 -19.87
C LYS A 385 18.45 21.13 -19.90
N ARG A 386 18.92 22.26 -19.36
CA ARG A 386 20.36 22.57 -19.25
C ARG A 386 21.12 21.58 -18.37
N GLU A 387 20.51 21.14 -17.26
CA GLU A 387 21.10 20.13 -16.37
C GLU A 387 21.19 18.75 -17.04
N ALA A 388 20.17 18.35 -17.80
CA ALA A 388 20.19 17.11 -18.58
C ALA A 388 21.25 17.15 -19.70
N GLU A 389 21.33 18.25 -20.45
CA GLU A 389 22.35 18.46 -21.48
C GLU A 389 23.77 18.46 -20.88
N ASN A 390 23.97 19.07 -19.71
CA ASN A 390 25.24 19.04 -19.00
C ASN A 390 25.60 17.64 -18.50
N LYS A 391 24.65 16.87 -17.93
CA LYS A 391 24.89 15.47 -17.54
C LYS A 391 25.27 14.61 -18.74
N GLN A 392 24.62 14.81 -19.89
CA GLN A 392 24.92 14.06 -21.10
C GLN A 392 26.26 14.46 -21.72
N ARG A 393 26.64 15.75 -21.66
CA ARG A 393 27.98 16.22 -22.02
C ARG A 393 29.05 15.64 -21.10
N LEU A 394 28.85 15.66 -19.78
CA LEU A 394 29.80 15.04 -18.83
C LEU A 394 29.94 13.54 -19.11
N ALA A 395 28.85 12.79 -19.27
CA ALA A 395 28.91 11.36 -19.59
C ALA A 395 29.63 11.08 -20.92
N THR A 396 29.45 11.93 -21.93
CA THR A 396 30.14 11.82 -23.21
C THR A 396 31.62 12.18 -23.08
N THR A 397 31.98 13.22 -22.32
CA THR A 397 33.38 13.58 -22.05
C THR A 397 34.09 12.48 -21.25
N THR A 398 33.45 11.86 -20.26
CA THR A 398 34.03 10.72 -19.52
C THR A 398 34.23 9.51 -20.42
N ALA A 399 33.33 9.24 -21.37
CA ALA A 399 33.50 8.17 -22.36
C ALA A 399 34.65 8.46 -23.36
N THR A 400 34.82 9.71 -23.79
CA THR A 400 35.91 10.09 -24.71
C THR A 400 37.29 10.02 -24.04
N THR A 401 37.42 10.36 -22.74
CA THR A 401 38.70 10.28 -22.02
C THR A 401 39.18 8.83 -21.80
N VAL A 402 38.26 7.86 -21.75
CA VAL A 402 38.62 6.42 -21.62
C VAL A 402 39.01 5.80 -22.97
N THR A 403 38.67 6.44 -24.09
CA THR A 403 38.94 5.90 -25.45
C THR A 403 40.26 6.42 -26.06
N SER A 404 40.99 7.30 -25.38
CA SER A 404 42.29 7.85 -25.84
C SER A 404 43.47 7.39 -24.98
N ILE A 405 43.59 6.08 -24.73
CA ILE A 405 44.87 5.47 -24.35
C ILE A 405 45.46 4.87 -25.64
N PRO A 406 46.56 5.40 -26.20
CA PRO A 406 47.17 4.81 -27.38
C PRO A 406 47.86 3.50 -27.01
N THR A 407 47.54 2.44 -27.77
CA THR A 407 48.13 1.10 -27.67
C THR A 407 49.59 1.16 -28.11
N ALA A 408 50.53 1.23 -27.16
CA ALA A 408 51.95 1.05 -27.43
C ALA A 408 52.35 -0.40 -27.12
N ALA A 409 52.50 -1.19 -28.18
CA ALA A 409 53.23 -2.45 -28.14
C ALA A 409 54.74 -2.18 -28.01
N SER A 410 55.44 -3.12 -27.36
CA SER A 410 56.91 -3.27 -27.27
C SER A 410 57.57 -2.60 -26.06
N THR A 411 57.84 -3.37 -25.01
CA THR A 411 59.20 -3.53 -24.46
C THR A 411 59.23 -4.61 -23.37
N SER A 412 59.67 -5.80 -23.77
CA SER A 412 60.52 -6.64 -22.93
C SER A 412 61.82 -5.90 -22.60
N ASN A 413 62.36 -6.12 -21.41
CA ASN A 413 63.67 -5.69 -20.90
C ASN A 413 63.75 -4.25 -20.40
N ILE A 414 63.85 -4.09 -19.08
CA ILE A 414 65.03 -3.54 -18.38
C ILE A 414 64.82 -3.85 -16.89
N VAL A 415 65.28 -5.04 -16.51
CA VAL A 415 65.85 -5.28 -15.18
C VAL A 415 67.34 -4.95 -15.33
N ASN A 416 67.90 -4.29 -14.31
CA ASN A 416 69.32 -3.95 -14.13
C ASN A 416 69.84 -2.72 -14.89
N ARG A 417 69.89 -1.57 -14.20
CA ARG A 417 71.10 -0.75 -14.15
C ARG A 417 71.07 0.27 -12.98
N PHE A 418 72.05 0.12 -12.07
CA PHE A 418 72.51 1.04 -10.99
C PHE A 418 71.54 1.19 -9.79
N LYS A 419 71.78 0.71 -8.57
CA LYS A 419 72.98 0.55 -7.70
C LYS A 419 73.77 1.86 -7.53
N LYS A 420 73.53 2.58 -6.43
CA LYS A 420 74.40 2.72 -5.22
C LYS A 420 74.33 4.12 -4.56
N ASP A 421 74.32 4.09 -3.22
CA ASP A 421 74.88 5.04 -2.24
C ASP A 421 74.22 6.45 -2.18
N ASP A 422 73.94 7.12 -1.06
CA ASP A 422 74.14 6.90 0.38
C ASP A 422 73.37 8.02 1.16
N ALA A 423 73.25 7.83 2.49
CA ALA A 423 73.04 8.81 3.57
C ALA A 423 71.62 9.00 4.16
N GLU A 424 71.36 8.25 5.24
CA GLU A 424 70.62 8.75 6.42
C GLU A 424 71.50 9.73 7.23
N PRO A 425 70.97 10.44 8.26
CA PRO A 425 70.95 9.80 9.59
C PRO A 425 69.73 10.14 10.50
N ASN A 426 69.28 9.12 11.25
CA ASN A 426 69.11 9.08 12.72
C ASN A 426 67.94 9.86 13.41
N ILE A 427 67.25 9.39 14.47
CA ILE A 427 67.53 8.32 15.47
C ILE A 427 66.30 8.01 16.37
N ASN A 428 66.13 6.71 16.71
CA ASN A 428 65.71 6.09 18.00
C ASN A 428 64.28 6.25 18.58
N ILE A 429 63.68 5.29 19.33
CA ILE A 429 64.19 4.09 20.04
C ILE A 429 63.04 3.13 20.45
N LEU A 430 63.34 1.81 20.41
CA LEU A 430 62.89 0.61 21.19
C LEU A 430 61.39 0.39 21.51
N GLY A 431 60.77 -0.78 21.25
CA GLY A 431 61.11 -2.16 21.65
C GLY A 431 60.02 -2.62 22.65
N HIS A 432 59.30 -3.74 22.57
CA HIS A 432 59.68 -5.14 22.43
C HIS A 432 58.43 -5.96 22.01
N GLY A 433 58.65 -7.04 21.25
CA GLY A 433 57.67 -8.12 21.06
C GLY A 433 57.94 -9.33 21.96
N ILE A 434 56.91 -10.15 22.15
CA ILE A 434 57.02 -11.59 22.47
C ILE A 434 55.83 -12.30 21.78
N SER A 435 56.12 -13.32 20.97
CA SER A 435 55.23 -14.40 20.47
C SER A 435 55.62 -15.72 21.17
N PRO A 436 55.15 -16.94 20.83
CA PRO A 436 53.90 -17.44 20.23
C PRO A 436 53.34 -18.67 21.03
N ASN A 437 52.22 -19.25 20.56
CA ASN A 437 51.85 -20.70 20.52
C ASN A 437 50.33 -20.86 20.56
N GLU A 438 49.65 -21.81 19.91
CA GLU A 438 49.93 -22.84 18.90
C GLU A 438 48.56 -23.49 18.59
N SER A 439 48.45 -24.19 17.46
CA SER A 439 47.43 -25.23 17.15
C SER A 439 45.98 -24.80 16.94
N GLN A 440 45.15 -25.45 16.13
CA GLN A 440 45.23 -26.22 14.89
C GLN A 440 43.75 -26.61 14.62
N ASN A 441 43.40 -26.75 13.34
CA ASN A 441 42.26 -27.52 12.81
C ASN A 441 40.83 -27.01 13.13
N GLY A 442 39.87 -27.04 12.21
CA GLY A 442 39.83 -27.71 10.91
C GLY A 442 38.68 -27.18 10.05
N SER A 443 38.92 -27.30 8.75
CA SER A 443 38.02 -27.18 7.62
C SER A 443 36.70 -27.97 7.76
N THR A 444 35.63 -27.46 7.18
CA THR A 444 34.86 -28.20 6.15
C THR A 444 33.88 -27.28 5.41
N SER A 445 33.75 -27.55 4.13
CA SER A 445 33.02 -26.83 3.08
C SER A 445 31.72 -27.55 2.72
N PHE A 446 30.78 -26.77 2.15
CA PHE A 446 29.86 -27.07 1.03
C PHE A 446 29.65 -28.53 0.56
N ALA A 447 28.38 -28.93 0.48
CA ALA A 447 27.68 -29.69 -0.57
C ALA A 447 26.16 -29.71 -0.17
N GLU A 448 25.18 -29.20 -0.92
CA GLU A 448 24.58 -29.69 -2.18
C GLU A 448 24.26 -31.18 -2.21
N GLU A 449 22.96 -31.52 -2.17
CA GLU A 449 22.43 -32.77 -2.71
C GLU A 449 20.92 -32.63 -3.03
N GLU A 450 20.59 -32.66 -4.33
CA GLU A 450 19.31 -33.09 -4.88
C GLU A 450 19.38 -34.60 -5.17
N GLY A 451 18.24 -35.29 -5.02
CA GLY A 451 17.82 -36.30 -6.01
C GLY A 451 17.79 -37.78 -5.59
N ALA A 452 16.55 -38.28 -5.48
CA ALA A 452 16.02 -39.43 -6.25
C ALA A 452 15.53 -40.69 -5.50
N ASP A 453 14.32 -41.06 -5.93
CA ASP A 453 13.74 -42.40 -6.16
C ASP A 453 13.14 -43.26 -5.04
N GLY A 454 11.96 -43.79 -5.36
CA GLY A 454 11.42 -45.03 -4.82
C GLY A 454 9.90 -45.05 -4.59
N ASP A 455 9.14 -45.30 -5.66
CA ASP A 455 7.96 -46.18 -5.77
C ASP A 455 7.16 -46.55 -4.50
N ASP A 456 5.82 -46.40 -4.51
CA ASP A 456 4.94 -47.52 -4.90
C ASP A 456 3.42 -47.21 -4.86
N GLU A 457 2.77 -47.73 -5.90
CA GLU A 457 1.41 -48.30 -6.03
C GLU A 457 0.09 -47.57 -5.72
N ARG A 458 -0.77 -47.69 -6.76
CA ARG A 458 -2.21 -47.45 -6.88
C ARG A 458 -3.03 -48.63 -6.34
N GLN A 459 -4.26 -48.36 -5.87
CA GLN A 459 -5.53 -49.08 -6.15
C GLN A 459 -6.62 -48.54 -5.19
N THR A 460 -7.66 -47.78 -5.56
CA THR A 460 -8.93 -48.09 -6.26
C THR A 460 -9.52 -49.49 -6.05
N THR A 461 -10.66 -49.60 -5.33
CA THR A 461 -11.95 -50.28 -5.71
C THR A 461 -12.90 -50.33 -4.50
N THR A 462 -14.07 -49.68 -4.48
CA THR A 462 -15.43 -49.96 -5.03
C THR A 462 -16.41 -50.65 -4.07
N ALA A 463 -17.68 -50.30 -4.24
CA ALA A 463 -18.87 -50.57 -3.45
C ALA A 463 -19.55 -51.94 -3.67
N HIS A 464 -20.42 -52.31 -2.73
CA HIS A 464 -21.69 -53.06 -2.82
C HIS A 464 -22.30 -53.09 -1.38
N GLU A 465 -23.58 -53.29 -1.08
CA GLU A 465 -24.92 -52.97 -1.61
C GLU A 465 -25.91 -53.50 -0.55
N SER A 466 -27.19 -53.06 -0.58
CA SER A 466 -28.38 -53.54 0.18
C SER A 466 -28.41 -53.21 1.69
N SER A 467 -29.51 -52.85 2.37
CA SER A 467 -30.98 -52.97 2.18
C SER A 467 -31.62 -52.02 3.25
N ASP A 468 -32.55 -51.14 2.90
CA ASP A 468 -34.02 -51.26 3.07
C ASP A 468 -34.53 -50.69 4.41
N ASP A 469 -35.72 -50.06 4.34
CA ASP A 469 -36.54 -49.41 5.41
C ASP A 469 -35.99 -48.09 6.00
N GLY A 470 -36.68 -46.95 6.08
CA GLY A 470 -38.11 -46.65 6.20
C GLY A 470 -38.30 -45.80 7.47
N GLU A 471 -38.95 -44.62 7.35
CA GLU A 471 -39.37 -43.69 8.46
C GLU A 471 -38.22 -42.91 9.14
N GLU A 472 -38.28 -41.62 9.50
CA GLU A 472 -39.33 -40.61 9.62
C GLU A 472 -38.62 -39.23 9.68
N ILE A 473 -39.24 -38.19 9.12
CA ILE A 473 -38.87 -36.78 9.31
C ILE A 473 -39.87 -36.21 10.33
N GLU A 474 -39.41 -35.76 11.49
CA GLU A 474 -40.09 -34.76 12.34
C GLU A 474 -38.99 -33.89 12.99
N GLU A 475 -38.89 -32.61 12.61
CA GLU A 475 -39.54 -31.48 13.29
C GLU A 475 -39.04 -31.28 14.73
N ILE A 476 -38.12 -30.32 14.93
CA ILE A 476 -37.96 -29.64 16.23
C ILE A 476 -37.95 -28.15 15.96
N GLU A 477 -39.16 -27.60 16.02
CA GLU A 477 -39.47 -26.22 16.34
C GLU A 477 -39.30 -26.03 17.87
N GLU A 478 -38.87 -24.82 18.25
CA GLU A 478 -39.01 -24.12 19.55
C GLU A 478 -38.97 -24.91 20.89
N ILE A 479 -38.17 -24.42 21.84
CA ILE A 479 -38.65 -23.96 23.17
C ILE A 479 -37.52 -23.22 23.93
N HIS A 480 -37.87 -21.99 24.34
CA HIS A 480 -37.32 -21.08 25.35
C HIS A 480 -36.05 -20.24 25.10
#